data_AF-A0A318A1L8-F1
#
_entry.id   AF-A0A318A1L8-F1
#
_cell.length_a   1.000
_cell.length_b   1.000
_cell.length_c   1.000
_cell.angle_alpha   90.00
_cell.angle_beta   90.00
_cell.angle_gamma   90.00
#
_symmetry.space_group_name_H-M   'P 1'
#
loop_
_entity.id
_entity.type
_entity.pdbx_description
1 polymer ?
#
loop_
_entity_poly.entity_id
_entity_poly.type
_entity_poly.pdbx_seq_one_letter_code
_entity_poly.pdbx_strand_id
1 'polypeptide(L)'
;MPADCFTPFVTDMTNVPLPERFTYPFCYQPHPLALIAAKQLQAHLTTQNDWVHPFGMEQQNDGHGKMFGVLVVKNAQNQLGYLAAFSGQLAEQDHLPGFVPPVFDRFTQTEFFSAEANHIAEINQQINQLMHSEQLSALIEALQVCQEQASQAISAQQKAMIDSRAQRKQQRATATNQATTAEQQELFNQLAQQSVQEKWQLKQLKLEWQQKTAVLDEQLKQLNHKIAELKQERKQRSARLQHQLFSHYFFLNKYGEKKNLNAIFAPCPNPVPPAGAGECAAPKLLHYAFQHQLTPIALAEFWWGSSPKSEIRQHGKFYPACQSKCQPILAHMLKGMPLEDNPLLVNPAEGKQIEIIYQDEAIVVINKPAEFLSVPGVNIKDSAFTRLAEQFPNCEGPFVLHRLDMSTSGLLVFALTRRANKSLQKQFITRQIDKQYVALLSGELEQDSGDITLPLAADLDDRPRQKVCFEIGKSAQTRWEKVAIEQGKTRVNLYPHTGRTHQLRVHCAHPDGLGFPIVGDDLYGQAAERLCLHAQKLSFSHPYHHQKMTFEVPADF
;
A
#
# COMPACT_ATOMS: atom_id res chain seq x y z
N MET A 1 -36.59 21.77 -9.46
CA MET A 1 -36.61 20.36 -9.90
C MET A 1 -35.17 19.98 -10.17
N PRO A 2 -34.59 18.91 -9.60
CA PRO A 2 -33.30 18.48 -10.11
C PRO A 2 -33.48 18.15 -11.60
N ALA A 3 -32.53 18.56 -12.42
CA ALA A 3 -32.54 18.25 -13.85
C ALA A 3 -32.71 16.74 -14.04
N ASP A 4 -33.47 16.33 -15.05
CA ASP A 4 -33.59 14.92 -15.42
C ASP A 4 -32.18 14.39 -15.73
N CYS A 5 -31.67 13.50 -14.86
CA CYS A 5 -30.33 12.91 -15.02
C CYS A 5 -30.36 11.67 -15.91
N PHE A 6 -31.55 11.25 -16.37
CA PHE A 6 -31.69 10.12 -17.28
C PHE A 6 -31.20 10.50 -18.67
N THR A 7 -30.15 9.81 -19.14
CA THR A 7 -29.60 10.00 -20.48
C THR A 7 -30.04 8.83 -21.38
N PRO A 8 -30.81 9.07 -22.45
CA PRO A 8 -31.15 8.02 -23.40
C PRO A 8 -29.93 7.58 -24.21
N PHE A 9 -29.94 6.32 -24.67
CA PHE A 9 -28.93 5.84 -25.61
C PHE A 9 -29.12 6.50 -26.98
N VAL A 10 -28.03 6.96 -27.58
CA VAL A 10 -28.01 7.47 -28.96
C VAL A 10 -28.01 6.33 -29.99
N THR A 11 -27.54 5.15 -29.58
CA THR A 11 -27.48 3.94 -30.42
C THR A 11 -28.70 3.05 -30.19
N ASP A 12 -29.09 2.29 -31.22
CA ASP A 12 -30.15 1.29 -31.09
C ASP A 12 -29.68 0.12 -30.22
N MET A 13 -30.43 -0.15 -29.16
CA MET A 13 -30.11 -1.15 -28.14
C MET A 13 -30.90 -2.45 -28.30
N THR A 14 -31.74 -2.57 -29.33
CA THR A 14 -32.62 -3.74 -29.55
C THR A 14 -31.87 -5.07 -29.63
N ASN A 15 -30.66 -5.06 -30.18
CA ASN A 15 -29.84 -6.27 -30.38
C ASN A 15 -28.84 -6.56 -29.26
N VAL A 16 -28.79 -5.73 -28.20
CA VAL A 16 -27.89 -5.97 -27.07
C VAL A 16 -28.68 -6.68 -25.97
N PRO A 17 -28.30 -7.92 -25.58
CA PRO A 17 -29.05 -8.66 -24.56
C PRO A 17 -29.03 -7.93 -23.22
N LEU A 18 -30.16 -7.97 -22.51
CA LEU A 18 -30.24 -7.51 -21.14
C LEU A 18 -29.70 -8.59 -20.20
N PRO A 19 -28.93 -8.22 -19.16
CA PRO A 19 -28.50 -9.20 -18.17
C PRO A 19 -29.71 -9.66 -17.34
N GLU A 20 -29.78 -10.97 -17.06
CA GLU A 20 -30.86 -11.56 -16.23
C GLU A 20 -30.76 -11.16 -14.75
N ARG A 21 -29.54 -10.87 -14.29
CA ARG A 21 -29.19 -10.48 -12.93
C ARG A 21 -28.36 -9.20 -12.98
N PHE A 22 -28.40 -8.40 -11.93
CA PHE A 22 -27.59 -7.19 -11.87
C PHE A 22 -26.10 -7.55 -11.79
N THR A 23 -25.26 -6.83 -12.54
CA THR A 23 -23.83 -7.09 -12.68
C THR A 23 -23.08 -7.06 -11.34
N TYR A 24 -22.14 -7.98 -11.12
CA TYR A 24 -21.37 -8.03 -9.87
C TYR A 24 -20.37 -6.86 -9.76
N PRO A 25 -20.52 -5.90 -8.83
CA PRO A 25 -19.78 -4.63 -8.89
C PRO A 25 -18.34 -4.71 -8.36
N PHE A 26 -17.91 -5.81 -7.74
CA PHE A 26 -16.62 -5.89 -7.02
C PHE A 26 -15.52 -6.65 -7.76
N CYS A 27 -15.82 -7.21 -8.92
CA CYS A 27 -14.86 -7.88 -9.78
C CYS A 27 -15.51 -8.05 -11.15
N TYR A 28 -15.25 -7.15 -12.11
CA TYR A 28 -15.94 -7.28 -13.39
C TYR A 28 -15.23 -6.67 -14.58
N GLN A 29 -15.41 -7.35 -15.70
CA GLN A 29 -15.44 -6.79 -17.04
C GLN A 29 -16.84 -6.20 -17.25
N PRO A 30 -16.98 -4.92 -17.65
CA PRO A 30 -18.30 -4.31 -17.79
C PRO A 30 -19.20 -5.03 -18.80
N HIS A 31 -20.48 -5.14 -18.46
CA HIS A 31 -21.49 -5.64 -19.38
C HIS A 31 -21.54 -4.77 -20.65
N PRO A 32 -21.80 -5.32 -21.86
CA PRO A 32 -21.83 -4.57 -23.11
C PRO A 32 -22.67 -3.27 -23.08
N LEU A 33 -23.83 -3.30 -22.42
CA LEU A 33 -24.67 -2.10 -22.21
C LEU A 33 -23.95 -0.99 -21.44
N ALA A 34 -23.24 -1.35 -20.37
CA ALA A 34 -22.50 -0.39 -19.57
C ALA A 34 -21.27 0.15 -20.31
N LEU A 35 -20.64 -0.67 -21.19
CA LEU A 35 -19.59 -0.19 -22.10
C LEU A 35 -20.11 0.85 -23.10
N ILE A 36 -21.30 0.64 -23.67
CA ILE A 36 -21.92 1.60 -24.60
C ILE A 36 -22.22 2.91 -23.87
N ALA A 37 -22.82 2.84 -22.68
CA ALA A 37 -23.08 4.03 -21.85
C ALA A 37 -21.80 4.77 -21.49
N ALA A 38 -20.74 4.04 -21.10
CA ALA A 38 -19.45 4.63 -20.77
C ALA A 38 -18.82 5.32 -21.99
N LYS A 39 -18.86 4.71 -23.19
CA LYS A 39 -18.36 5.34 -24.42
C LYS A 39 -19.12 6.64 -24.75
N GLN A 40 -20.44 6.65 -24.58
CA GLN A 40 -21.24 7.86 -24.79
C GLN A 40 -20.87 8.96 -23.78
N LEU A 41 -20.66 8.61 -22.51
CA LEU A 41 -20.17 9.54 -21.49
C LEU A 41 -18.75 10.04 -21.82
N GLN A 42 -17.83 9.17 -22.22
CA GLN A 42 -16.46 9.53 -22.60
C GLN A 42 -16.43 10.50 -23.78
N ALA A 43 -17.30 10.30 -24.78
CA ALA A 43 -17.48 11.25 -25.87
C ALA A 43 -17.95 12.62 -25.33
N HIS A 44 -18.97 12.63 -24.46
CA HIS A 44 -19.46 13.86 -23.82
C HIS A 44 -18.37 14.59 -23.03
N LEU A 45 -17.56 13.88 -22.22
CA LEU A 45 -16.44 14.45 -21.46
C LEU A 45 -15.41 15.16 -22.35
N THR A 46 -15.31 14.75 -23.62
CA THR A 46 -14.37 15.30 -24.59
C THR A 46 -14.97 16.48 -25.37
N THR A 47 -16.28 16.49 -25.60
CA THR A 47 -16.94 17.47 -26.49
C THR A 47 -17.69 18.58 -25.76
N GLN A 48 -18.04 18.39 -24.49
CA GLN A 48 -18.78 19.39 -23.70
C GLN A 48 -17.92 20.62 -23.38
N ASN A 49 -18.55 21.78 -23.24
CA ASN A 49 -17.88 23.05 -22.91
C ASN A 49 -18.52 23.76 -21.69
N ASP A 50 -19.37 23.06 -20.93
CA ASP A 50 -20.10 23.63 -19.80
C ASP A 50 -19.21 23.82 -18.56
N TRP A 51 -18.15 23.02 -18.44
CA TRP A 51 -17.17 23.11 -17.37
C TRP A 51 -15.78 22.65 -17.85
N VAL A 52 -14.73 23.09 -17.16
CA VAL A 52 -13.34 22.75 -17.48
C VAL A 52 -12.68 22.09 -16.28
N HIS A 53 -12.08 20.93 -16.50
CA HIS A 53 -11.27 20.23 -15.50
C HIS A 53 -9.95 19.76 -16.13
N PRO A 54 -8.79 20.08 -15.53
CA PRO A 54 -7.51 19.62 -16.05
C PRO A 54 -7.32 18.13 -15.73
N PHE A 55 -7.68 17.25 -16.67
CA PHE A 55 -7.51 15.79 -16.51
C PHE A 55 -6.05 15.33 -16.63
N GLY A 56 -5.08 16.22 -16.86
CA GLY A 56 -3.65 15.86 -16.96
C GLY A 56 -3.30 15.00 -18.17
N MET A 57 -4.09 15.09 -19.25
CA MET A 57 -3.90 14.33 -20.49
C MET A 57 -2.82 14.94 -21.40
N GLU A 58 -2.48 16.22 -21.18
CA GLU A 58 -1.43 16.94 -21.90
C GLU A 58 -0.18 17.05 -21.02
N GLN A 59 1.01 16.98 -21.63
CA GLN A 59 2.31 16.79 -20.96
C GLN A 59 2.75 17.90 -19.98
N GLN A 60 1.94 18.94 -19.72
CA GLN A 60 2.37 20.13 -18.96
C GLN A 60 1.34 20.74 -18.00
N ASN A 61 0.46 19.97 -17.34
CA ASN A 61 -0.37 20.53 -16.27
C ASN A 61 -0.47 19.63 -15.03
N ASP A 62 -0.62 20.27 -13.85
CA ASP A 62 -0.94 19.71 -12.52
C ASP A 62 -2.33 19.04 -12.45
N GLY A 63 -2.80 18.51 -13.58
CA GLY A 63 -4.09 17.87 -13.73
C GLY A 63 -4.11 16.47 -13.13
N HIS A 64 -5.24 16.12 -12.51
CA HIS A 64 -5.47 14.80 -11.94
C HIS A 64 -6.71 14.16 -12.55
N GLY A 65 -6.60 12.88 -12.89
CA GLY A 65 -7.73 12.10 -13.37
C GLY A 65 -8.84 11.93 -12.32
N LYS A 66 -9.99 11.42 -12.78
CA LYS A 66 -11.17 11.21 -11.96
C LYS A 66 -11.81 9.85 -12.23
N MET A 67 -12.46 9.29 -11.21
CA MET A 67 -13.32 8.12 -11.39
C MET A 67 -14.71 8.58 -11.83
N PHE A 68 -15.19 8.06 -12.95
CA PHE A 68 -16.55 8.22 -13.44
C PHE A 68 -17.30 6.90 -13.33
N GLY A 69 -18.62 6.98 -13.26
CA GLY A 69 -19.49 5.82 -13.29
C GLY A 69 -20.72 6.04 -14.15
N VAL A 70 -21.18 4.97 -14.78
CA VAL A 70 -22.46 4.89 -15.47
C VAL A 70 -23.30 3.76 -14.91
N LEU A 71 -24.59 4.03 -14.71
CA LEU A 71 -25.56 3.02 -14.31
C LEU A 71 -26.64 2.94 -15.37
N VAL A 72 -26.68 1.82 -16.10
CA VAL A 72 -27.75 1.51 -17.04
C VAL A 72 -29.02 1.24 -16.25
N VAL A 73 -30.10 1.91 -16.63
CA VAL A 73 -31.39 1.86 -15.92
C VAL A 73 -32.56 1.76 -16.89
N LYS A 74 -33.67 1.22 -16.41
CA LYS A 74 -34.99 1.40 -17.03
C LYS A 74 -35.80 2.44 -16.26
N ASN A 75 -36.44 3.37 -16.98
CA ASN A 75 -37.39 4.30 -16.39
C ASN A 75 -38.80 3.68 -16.23
N ALA A 76 -39.75 4.46 -15.71
CA ALA A 76 -41.13 4.01 -15.49
C ALA A 76 -41.86 3.62 -16.80
N GLN A 77 -41.41 4.12 -17.95
CA GLN A 77 -41.90 3.79 -19.28
C GLN A 77 -41.17 2.58 -19.90
N ASN A 78 -40.36 1.84 -19.12
CA ASN A 78 -39.50 0.74 -19.58
C ASN A 78 -38.46 1.14 -20.65
N GLN A 79 -38.18 2.43 -20.81
CA GLN A 79 -37.15 2.89 -21.73
C GLN A 79 -35.77 2.71 -21.09
N LEU A 80 -34.83 2.23 -21.91
CA LEU A 80 -33.46 2.01 -21.48
C LEU A 80 -32.64 3.30 -21.65
N GLY A 81 -31.87 3.65 -20.63
CA GLY A 81 -30.92 4.76 -20.65
C GLY A 81 -29.86 4.55 -19.58
N TYR A 82 -29.12 5.59 -19.25
CA TYR A 82 -28.14 5.54 -18.18
C TYR A 82 -28.10 6.83 -17.36
N LEU A 83 -27.62 6.69 -16.12
CA LEU A 83 -27.23 7.78 -15.24
C LEU A 83 -25.70 7.91 -15.25
N ALA A 84 -25.17 9.12 -15.06
CA ALA A 84 -23.74 9.37 -14.95
C ALA A 84 -23.37 9.99 -13.58
N ALA A 85 -22.20 9.65 -13.06
CA ALA A 85 -21.64 10.21 -11.83
C ALA A 85 -20.12 10.29 -11.89
N PHE A 86 -19.52 11.10 -11.02
CA PHE A 86 -18.06 11.16 -10.79
C PHE A 86 -17.75 11.02 -9.30
N SER A 87 -16.54 10.66 -8.90
CA SER A 87 -16.15 10.62 -7.48
C SER A 87 -15.87 12.01 -6.92
N GLY A 88 -16.23 12.30 -5.66
CA GLY A 88 -15.94 13.60 -5.03
C GLY A 88 -16.45 14.80 -5.85
N GLN A 89 -15.63 15.86 -5.94
CA GLN A 89 -15.88 17.09 -6.72
C GLN A 89 -15.24 17.05 -8.11
N LEU A 90 -15.84 17.70 -9.10
CA LEU A 90 -15.28 17.88 -10.44
C LEU A 90 -15.38 19.35 -10.83
N ALA A 91 -14.30 19.94 -11.36
CA ALA A 91 -14.23 21.38 -11.64
C ALA A 91 -14.65 22.24 -10.43
N GLU A 92 -14.22 21.83 -9.22
CA GLU A 92 -14.55 22.45 -7.92
C GLU A 92 -16.06 22.51 -7.60
N GLN A 93 -16.86 21.74 -8.32
CA GLN A 93 -18.32 21.69 -8.19
C GLN A 93 -18.78 20.29 -7.78
N ASP A 94 -19.84 20.25 -6.96
CA ASP A 94 -20.53 19.00 -6.59
C ASP A 94 -21.68 18.67 -7.55
N HIS A 95 -22.22 19.69 -8.22
CA HIS A 95 -23.36 19.56 -9.13
C HIS A 95 -22.95 20.01 -10.52
N LEU A 96 -23.10 19.13 -11.50
CA LEU A 96 -22.85 19.43 -12.91
C LEU A 96 -24.02 18.91 -13.76
N PRO A 97 -24.38 19.60 -14.86
CA PRO A 97 -25.44 19.14 -15.76
C PRO A 97 -25.18 17.72 -16.27
N GLY A 98 -26.22 16.89 -16.31
CA GLY A 98 -26.12 15.50 -16.78
C GLY A 98 -25.51 14.50 -15.79
N PHE A 99 -25.09 14.95 -14.60
CA PHE A 99 -24.58 14.09 -13.54
C PHE A 99 -25.54 14.03 -12.35
N VAL A 100 -25.64 12.86 -11.72
CA VAL A 100 -26.42 12.70 -10.49
C VAL A 100 -25.77 13.50 -9.35
N PRO A 101 -26.58 14.15 -8.48
CA PRO A 101 -26.09 14.96 -7.38
C PRO A 101 -25.36 14.12 -6.30
N PRO A 102 -24.60 14.76 -5.40
CA PRO A 102 -24.10 14.10 -4.20
C PRO A 102 -25.26 13.57 -3.34
N VAL A 103 -25.04 12.45 -2.66
CA VAL A 103 -26.02 11.86 -1.72
C VAL A 103 -26.32 12.80 -0.56
N PHE A 104 -25.33 13.59 -0.16
CA PHE A 104 -25.46 14.63 0.84
C PHE A 104 -24.70 15.87 0.39
N ASP A 105 -25.39 17.00 0.32
CA ASP A 105 -24.81 18.29 -0.06
C ASP A 105 -24.20 18.97 1.17
N ARG A 106 -22.86 18.98 1.22
CA ARG A 106 -22.10 19.55 2.34
C ARG A 106 -22.22 21.07 2.43
N PHE A 107 -22.52 21.75 1.34
CA PHE A 107 -22.55 23.22 1.27
C PHE A 107 -23.85 23.81 1.82
N THR A 108 -24.94 23.05 1.79
CA THR A 108 -26.26 23.51 2.26
C THR A 108 -26.47 23.45 3.78
N GLN A 109 -25.61 22.75 4.53
CA GLN A 109 -25.69 22.62 6.01
C GLN A 109 -24.46 23.22 6.72
N THR A 110 -23.93 24.32 6.16
CA THR A 110 -22.56 24.82 6.31
C THR A 110 -22.18 25.34 7.69
N GLU A 111 -23.08 25.93 8.47
CA GLU A 111 -22.68 26.69 9.67
C GLU A 111 -22.01 25.83 10.75
N PHE A 112 -22.55 24.64 11.01
CA PHE A 112 -22.01 23.77 12.07
C PHE A 112 -20.71 23.06 11.65
N PHE A 113 -20.66 22.53 10.42
CA PHE A 113 -19.48 21.83 9.91
C PHE A 113 -18.30 22.77 9.65
N SER A 114 -18.57 23.99 9.17
CA SER A 114 -17.51 24.99 8.93
C SER A 114 -16.85 25.45 10.22
N ALA A 115 -17.63 25.69 11.29
CA ALA A 115 -17.08 26.13 12.57
C ALA A 115 -16.10 25.10 13.17
N GLU A 116 -16.46 23.82 13.23
CA GLU A 116 -15.57 22.76 13.74
C GLU A 116 -14.38 22.50 12.80
N ALA A 117 -14.56 22.61 11.48
CA ALA A 117 -13.46 22.51 10.53
C ALA A 117 -12.42 23.63 10.71
N ASN A 118 -12.88 24.87 10.98
CA ASN A 118 -12.01 26.02 11.26
C ASN A 118 -11.19 25.80 12.54
N HIS A 119 -11.82 25.31 13.62
CA HIS A 119 -11.08 24.96 14.85
C HIS A 119 -10.00 23.89 14.62
N ILE A 120 -10.29 22.88 13.78
CA ILE A 120 -9.29 21.87 13.41
C ILE A 120 -8.13 22.50 12.63
N ALA A 121 -8.42 23.45 11.72
CA ALA A 121 -7.40 24.17 10.96
C ALA A 121 -6.53 25.04 11.87
N GLU A 122 -7.11 25.74 12.85
CA GLU A 122 -6.40 26.51 13.86
C GLU A 122 -5.45 25.63 14.69
N ILE A 123 -5.91 24.46 15.15
CA ILE A 123 -5.04 23.53 15.89
C ILE A 123 -3.90 23.03 15.00
N ASN A 124 -4.15 22.72 13.73
CA ASN A 124 -3.09 22.33 12.79
C ASN A 124 -2.06 23.45 12.62
N GLN A 125 -2.51 24.70 12.51
CA GLN A 125 -1.62 25.86 12.43
C GLN A 125 -0.76 26.00 13.70
N GLN A 126 -1.35 25.83 14.89
CA GLN A 126 -0.62 25.85 16.16
C GLN A 126 0.42 24.71 16.24
N ILE A 127 0.06 23.49 15.82
CA ILE A 127 0.99 22.35 15.78
C ILE A 127 2.17 22.66 14.86
N ASN A 128 1.91 23.17 13.65
CA ASN A 128 2.95 23.53 12.69
C ASN A 128 3.85 24.65 13.24
N GLN A 129 3.27 25.69 13.85
CA GLN A 129 4.04 26.77 14.48
C GLN A 129 4.96 26.25 15.58
N LEU A 130 4.49 25.34 16.44
CA LEU A 130 5.31 24.74 17.49
C LEU A 130 6.40 23.82 16.93
N MET A 131 6.07 22.97 15.96
CA MET A 131 7.01 22.04 15.32
C MET A 131 8.11 22.75 14.52
N HIS A 132 7.86 23.98 14.05
CA HIS A 132 8.83 24.81 13.33
C HIS A 132 9.29 26.03 14.12
N SER A 133 9.07 26.05 15.44
CA SER A 133 9.49 27.15 16.29
C SER A 133 11.01 27.18 16.45
N GLU A 134 11.60 28.38 16.43
CA GLU A 134 13.02 28.59 16.74
C GLU A 134 13.38 28.06 18.13
N GLN A 135 12.43 28.12 19.07
CA GLN A 135 12.60 27.58 20.41
C GLN A 135 12.80 26.06 20.40
N LEU A 136 12.03 25.30 19.61
CA LEU A 136 12.19 23.85 19.52
C LEU A 136 13.54 23.48 18.91
N SER A 137 13.93 24.13 17.81
CA SER A 137 15.22 23.86 17.18
C SER A 137 16.39 24.22 18.10
N ALA A 138 16.33 25.38 18.77
CA ALA A 138 17.35 25.82 19.69
C ALA A 138 17.50 24.87 20.90
N LEU A 139 16.40 24.34 21.44
CA LEU A 139 16.45 23.37 22.54
C LEU A 139 17.05 22.03 22.12
N ILE A 140 16.71 21.53 20.92
CA ILE A 140 17.28 20.30 20.38
C ILE A 140 18.79 20.45 20.19
N GLU A 141 19.22 21.54 19.57
CA GLU A 141 20.63 21.84 19.35
C GLU A 141 21.38 22.03 20.67
N ALA A 142 20.84 22.82 21.60
CA ALA A 142 21.43 23.04 22.92
C ALA A 142 21.59 21.73 23.71
N LEU A 143 20.59 20.84 23.65
CA LEU A 143 20.67 19.54 24.33
C LEU A 143 21.75 18.65 23.69
N GLN A 144 21.82 18.61 22.36
CA GLN A 144 22.85 17.84 21.65
C GLN A 144 24.25 18.36 22.01
N VAL A 145 24.47 19.67 21.94
CA VAL A 145 25.74 20.31 22.31
C VAL A 145 26.09 20.02 23.78
N CYS A 146 25.12 20.11 24.69
CA CYS A 146 25.33 19.80 26.10
C CYS A 146 25.74 18.34 26.33
N GLN A 147 25.12 17.40 25.62
CA GLN A 147 25.45 15.97 25.70
C GLN A 147 26.85 15.68 25.13
N GLU A 148 27.22 16.33 24.02
CA GLU A 148 28.56 16.22 23.44
C GLU A 148 29.63 16.77 24.39
N GLN A 149 29.40 17.95 24.98
CA GLN A 149 30.29 18.54 25.99
C GLN A 149 30.42 17.66 27.24
N ALA A 150 29.31 17.10 27.72
CA ALA A 150 29.31 16.17 28.84
C ALA A 150 30.17 14.94 28.54
N SER A 151 29.98 14.33 27.37
CA SER A 151 30.75 13.16 26.92
C SER A 151 32.24 13.46 26.84
N GLN A 152 32.61 14.59 26.23
CA GLN A 152 34.00 15.04 26.12
C GLN A 152 34.63 15.28 27.49
N ALA A 153 33.96 16.00 28.38
CA ALA A 153 34.46 16.31 29.72
C ALA A 153 34.64 15.05 30.58
N ILE A 154 33.67 14.14 30.56
CA ILE A 154 33.73 12.86 31.28
C ILE A 154 34.87 11.99 30.72
N SER A 155 35.01 11.91 29.39
CA SER A 155 36.09 11.16 28.75
C SER A 155 37.47 11.74 29.07
N ALA A 156 37.60 13.07 29.08
CA ALA A 156 38.85 13.74 29.45
C ALA A 156 39.25 13.44 30.91
N GLN A 157 38.29 13.52 31.84
CA GLN A 157 38.53 13.17 33.25
C GLN A 157 38.91 11.71 33.42
N GLN A 158 38.24 10.79 32.71
CA GLN A 158 38.57 9.36 32.74
C GLN A 158 39.99 9.09 32.22
N LYS A 159 40.40 9.78 31.14
CA LYS A 159 41.76 9.69 30.61
C LYS A 159 42.79 10.19 31.62
N ALA A 160 42.55 11.35 32.24
CA ALA A 160 43.40 11.89 33.30
C ALA A 160 43.54 10.90 34.48
N MET A 161 42.46 10.23 34.87
CA MET A 161 42.49 9.18 35.90
C MET A 161 43.33 7.96 35.50
N ILE A 162 43.31 7.56 34.22
CA ILE A 162 44.13 6.46 33.70
C ILE A 162 45.61 6.84 33.77
N ASP A 163 45.96 8.03 33.27
CA ASP A 163 47.33 8.53 33.24
C ASP A 163 47.88 8.70 34.67
N SER A 164 47.08 9.29 35.56
CA SER A 164 47.41 9.45 36.98
C SER A 164 47.56 8.09 37.68
N ARG A 165 46.72 7.09 37.37
CA ARG A 165 46.87 5.72 37.88
C ARG A 165 48.19 5.10 37.44
N ALA A 166 48.64 5.32 36.20
CA ALA A 166 49.93 4.83 35.72
C ALA A 166 51.10 5.49 36.46
N GLN A 167 51.05 6.82 36.63
CA GLN A 167 52.05 7.57 37.40
C GLN A 167 52.14 7.11 38.85
N ARG A 168 51.00 6.97 39.54
CA ARG A 168 50.95 6.45 40.92
C ARG A 168 51.56 5.04 41.02
N LYS A 169 51.35 4.18 40.02
CA LYS A 169 51.94 2.83 39.99
C LYS A 169 53.47 2.89 39.87
N GLN A 170 53.99 3.79 39.03
CA GLN A 170 55.42 4.02 38.88
C GLN A 170 56.04 4.60 40.17
N GLN A 171 55.42 5.61 40.77
CA GLN A 171 55.86 6.20 42.03
C GLN A 171 55.91 5.18 43.17
N ARG A 172 54.92 4.28 43.26
CA ARG A 172 54.93 3.17 44.22
C ARG A 172 56.13 2.25 44.00
N ALA A 173 56.39 1.85 42.75
CA ALA A 173 57.50 0.96 42.42
C ALA A 173 58.87 1.59 42.73
N THR A 174 59.05 2.88 42.45
CA THR A 174 60.30 3.60 42.76
C THR A 174 60.51 3.73 44.27
N ALA A 175 59.47 4.11 45.03
CA ALA A 175 59.56 4.31 46.47
C ALA A 175 59.89 3.00 47.23
N THR A 176 59.39 1.85 46.76
CA THR A 176 59.72 0.53 47.32
C THR A 176 61.21 0.20 47.22
N ASN A 177 61.92 0.74 46.23
CA ASN A 177 63.34 0.44 45.98
C ASN A 177 64.33 1.46 46.58
N GLN A 178 63.88 2.68 46.92
CA GLN A 178 64.78 3.82 47.18
C GLN A 178 64.47 4.62 48.46
N ALA A 179 63.35 4.39 49.13
CA ALA A 179 62.92 5.19 50.30
C ALA A 179 62.85 4.36 51.60
N THR A 180 62.93 5.03 52.75
CA THR A 180 62.78 4.39 54.07
C THR A 180 61.33 3.98 54.34
N THR A 181 61.10 3.05 55.26
CA THR A 181 59.78 2.49 55.56
C THR A 181 58.74 3.56 55.97
N ALA A 182 59.18 4.60 56.69
CA ALA A 182 58.33 5.71 57.10
C ALA A 182 57.90 6.59 55.90
N GLU A 183 58.84 6.92 55.01
CA GLU A 183 58.60 7.71 53.79
C GLU A 183 57.68 6.98 52.80
N GLN A 184 57.82 5.65 52.69
CA GLN A 184 56.94 4.82 51.85
C GLN A 184 55.48 4.88 52.32
N GLN A 185 55.27 4.80 53.63
CA GLN A 185 53.93 4.74 54.20
C GLN A 185 53.19 6.07 54.07
N GLU A 186 53.89 7.20 54.24
CA GLU A 186 53.34 8.53 53.99
C GLU A 186 52.96 8.73 52.51
N LEU A 187 53.85 8.38 51.59
CA LEU A 187 53.59 8.49 50.16
C LEU A 187 52.39 7.62 49.73
N PHE A 188 52.29 6.38 50.20
CA PHE A 188 51.18 5.50 49.81
C PHE A 188 49.81 6.02 50.28
N ASN A 189 49.76 6.65 51.46
CA ASN A 189 48.56 7.31 51.96
C ASN A 189 48.18 8.52 51.08
N GLN A 190 49.13 9.36 50.70
CA GLN A 190 48.90 10.48 49.79
C GLN A 190 48.37 10.01 48.42
N LEU A 191 48.96 8.98 47.83
CA LEU A 191 48.52 8.42 46.54
C LEU A 191 47.14 7.76 46.62
N ALA A 192 46.78 7.19 47.77
CA ALA A 192 45.45 6.64 48.01
C ALA A 192 44.39 7.75 48.12
N GLN A 193 44.69 8.83 48.84
CA GLN A 193 43.84 10.02 48.93
C GLN A 193 43.61 10.65 47.55
N GLN A 194 44.67 10.78 46.73
CA GLN A 194 44.57 11.27 45.35
C GLN A 194 43.59 10.44 44.50
N SER A 195 43.66 9.11 44.60
CA SER A 195 42.73 8.24 43.87
C SER A 195 41.28 8.38 44.32
N VAL A 196 41.03 8.61 45.61
CA VAL A 196 39.68 8.83 46.15
C VAL A 196 39.15 10.18 45.67
N GLN A 197 39.97 11.23 45.69
CA GLN A 197 39.61 12.56 45.22
C GLN A 197 39.25 12.57 43.73
N GLU A 198 40.03 11.89 42.89
CA GLU A 198 39.74 11.74 41.45
C GLU A 198 38.40 11.04 41.18
N LYS A 199 38.09 9.96 41.92
CA LYS A 199 36.80 9.28 41.83
C LYS A 199 35.64 10.18 42.23
N TRP A 200 35.84 11.00 43.27
CA TRP A 200 34.85 11.97 43.71
C TRP A 200 34.64 13.07 42.67
N GLN A 201 35.72 13.61 42.08
CA GLN A 201 35.66 14.60 40.99
C GLN A 201 34.87 14.07 39.79
N LEU A 202 35.14 12.84 39.35
CA LEU A 202 34.39 12.22 38.25
C LEU A 202 32.89 12.06 38.60
N LYS A 203 32.57 11.72 39.85
CA LYS A 203 31.19 11.61 40.31
C LYS A 203 30.48 12.96 40.30
N GLN A 204 31.13 14.02 40.79
CA GLN A 204 30.56 15.38 40.76
C GLN A 204 30.36 15.88 39.34
N LEU A 205 31.36 15.71 38.47
CA LEU A 205 31.28 16.09 37.06
C LEU A 205 30.09 15.43 36.36
N LYS A 206 29.87 14.12 36.60
CA LYS A 206 28.70 13.41 36.07
C LYS A 206 27.38 13.99 36.58
N LEU A 207 27.29 14.30 37.88
CA LEU A 207 26.08 14.86 38.48
C LEU A 207 25.77 16.26 37.93
N GLU A 208 26.78 17.12 37.79
CA GLU A 208 26.64 18.46 37.23
C GLU A 208 26.12 18.42 35.78
N TRP A 209 26.73 17.58 34.92
CA TRP A 209 26.25 17.42 33.55
C TRP A 209 24.86 16.82 33.49
N GLN A 210 24.56 15.83 34.34
CA GLN A 210 23.23 15.25 34.43
C GLN A 210 22.17 16.32 34.77
N GLN A 211 22.45 17.21 35.72
CA GLN A 211 21.55 18.32 36.06
C GLN A 211 21.38 19.30 34.90
N LYS A 212 22.46 19.69 34.22
CA LYS A 212 22.40 20.57 33.04
C LYS A 212 21.55 19.97 31.92
N THR A 213 21.76 18.69 31.61
CA THR A 213 20.96 17.99 30.61
C THR A 213 19.50 17.84 31.04
N ALA A 214 19.23 17.63 32.33
CA ALA A 214 17.87 17.45 32.84
C ALA A 214 17.02 18.71 32.67
N VAL A 215 17.59 19.91 32.81
CA VAL A 215 16.86 21.17 32.59
C VAL A 215 16.43 21.32 31.13
N LEU A 216 17.35 21.09 30.19
CA LEU A 216 17.06 21.16 28.75
C LEU A 216 16.05 20.09 28.32
N ASP A 217 16.22 18.88 28.84
CA ASP A 217 15.32 17.75 28.58
C ASP A 217 13.90 18.02 29.10
N GLU A 218 13.76 18.63 30.28
CA GLU A 218 12.45 19.01 30.83
C GLU A 218 11.75 20.09 29.98
N GLN A 219 12.48 21.10 29.53
CA GLN A 219 11.94 22.13 28.63
C GLN A 219 11.47 21.53 27.29
N LEU A 220 12.29 20.62 26.72
CA LEU A 220 11.94 19.92 25.49
C LEU A 220 10.73 19.01 25.67
N LYS A 221 10.63 18.33 26.82
CA LYS A 221 9.47 17.50 27.19
C LYS A 221 8.19 18.32 27.28
N GLN A 222 8.22 19.49 27.90
CA GLN A 222 7.04 20.37 28.02
C GLN A 222 6.52 20.78 26.64
N LEU A 223 7.41 21.18 25.74
CA LEU A 223 7.05 21.59 24.38
C LEU A 223 6.48 20.41 23.57
N ASN A 224 7.14 19.25 23.64
CA ASN A 224 6.65 18.03 22.99
C ASN A 224 5.32 17.54 23.57
N HIS A 225 5.12 17.68 24.88
CA HIS A 225 3.86 17.36 25.53
C HIS A 225 2.74 18.24 24.98
N LYS A 226 2.98 19.55 24.85
CA LYS A 226 1.98 20.47 24.27
C LYS A 226 1.62 20.11 22.83
N ILE A 227 2.62 19.76 22.00
CA ILE A 227 2.39 19.28 20.63
C ILE A 227 1.57 17.98 20.64
N ALA A 228 1.86 17.06 21.55
CA ALA A 228 1.13 15.80 21.68
C ALA A 228 -0.34 16.00 22.10
N GLU A 229 -0.60 16.90 23.05
CA GLU A 229 -1.96 17.28 23.46
C GLU A 229 -2.76 17.85 22.28
N LEU A 230 -2.19 18.81 21.55
CA LEU A 230 -2.84 19.41 20.38
C LEU A 230 -3.11 18.36 19.28
N LYS A 231 -2.16 17.45 19.02
CA LYS A 231 -2.36 16.33 18.08
C LYS A 231 -3.51 15.42 18.51
N GLN A 232 -3.61 15.14 19.81
CA GLN A 232 -4.69 14.32 20.36
C GLN A 232 -6.04 15.03 20.29
N GLU A 233 -6.11 16.31 20.64
CA GLU A 233 -7.33 17.12 20.52
C GLU A 233 -7.80 17.20 19.05
N ARG A 234 -6.88 17.50 18.12
CA ARG A 234 -7.15 17.53 16.68
C ARG A 234 -7.73 16.20 16.20
N LYS A 235 -7.15 15.08 16.64
CA LYS A 235 -7.61 13.73 16.29
C LYS A 235 -9.03 13.47 16.80
N GLN A 236 -9.32 13.82 18.05
CA GLN A 236 -10.66 13.65 18.65
C GLN A 236 -11.71 14.50 17.94
N ARG A 237 -11.42 15.79 17.71
CA ARG A 237 -12.33 16.71 16.99
C ARG A 237 -12.59 16.24 15.56
N SER A 238 -11.54 15.85 14.83
CA SER A 238 -11.65 15.31 13.48
C SER A 238 -12.50 14.03 13.43
N ALA A 239 -12.32 13.11 14.39
CA ALA A 239 -13.13 11.90 14.48
C ALA A 239 -14.62 12.20 14.77
N ARG A 240 -14.89 13.13 15.69
CA ARG A 240 -16.26 13.57 16.01
C ARG A 240 -16.95 14.21 14.81
N LEU A 241 -16.26 15.11 14.12
CA LEU A 241 -16.76 15.79 12.93
C LEU A 241 -17.07 14.79 11.80
N GLN A 242 -16.17 13.84 11.55
CA GLN A 242 -16.39 12.77 10.57
C GLN A 242 -17.59 11.90 10.94
N HIS A 243 -17.70 11.48 12.21
CA HIS A 243 -18.85 10.68 12.67
C HIS A 243 -20.17 11.42 12.50
N GLN A 244 -20.21 12.73 12.77
CA GLN A 244 -21.38 13.57 12.53
C GLN A 244 -21.69 13.66 11.04
N LEU A 245 -20.69 13.96 10.20
CA LEU A 245 -20.84 14.01 8.74
C LEU A 245 -21.45 12.70 8.20
N PHE A 246 -20.92 11.56 8.62
CA PHE A 246 -21.40 10.22 8.23
C PHE A 246 -22.84 9.91 8.66
N SER A 247 -23.36 10.59 9.69
CA SER A 247 -24.76 10.44 10.10
C SER A 247 -25.75 11.05 9.12
N HIS A 248 -25.30 11.96 8.25
CA HIS A 248 -26.11 12.62 7.23
C HIS A 248 -26.07 11.93 5.85
N TYR A 249 -25.08 11.08 5.60
CA TYR A 249 -25.00 10.30 4.35
C TYR A 249 -25.89 9.08 4.43
N PHE A 250 -27.06 9.14 3.80
CA PHE A 250 -28.03 8.05 3.80
C PHE A 250 -28.19 7.37 2.44
N PHE A 251 -28.16 6.04 2.44
CA PHE A 251 -28.29 5.22 1.24
C PHE A 251 -29.59 4.43 1.26
N LEU A 252 -30.26 4.40 0.11
CA LEU A 252 -31.49 3.65 -0.14
C LEU A 252 -31.13 2.30 -0.75
N ASN A 253 -31.96 1.30 -0.49
CA ASN A 253 -31.98 0.06 -1.27
C ASN A 253 -33.24 -0.03 -2.13
N LYS A 254 -33.38 -1.12 -2.89
CA LYS A 254 -34.53 -1.35 -3.78
C LYS A 254 -35.90 -1.34 -3.08
N TYR A 255 -35.95 -1.54 -1.77
CA TYR A 255 -37.18 -1.54 -0.97
C TYR A 255 -37.49 -0.17 -0.35
N GLY A 256 -36.65 0.83 -0.59
CA GLY A 256 -36.75 2.15 0.04
C GLY A 256 -36.20 2.21 1.48
N GLU A 257 -35.53 1.14 1.97
CA GLU A 257 -34.94 1.15 3.30
C GLU A 257 -33.71 2.08 3.33
N LYS A 258 -33.72 3.03 4.26
CA LYS A 258 -32.70 4.07 4.40
C LYS A 258 -31.74 3.74 5.55
N LYS A 259 -30.43 3.76 5.31
CA LYS A 259 -29.39 3.66 6.37
C LYS A 259 -28.28 4.68 6.16
N ASN A 260 -27.76 5.23 7.26
CA ASN A 260 -26.58 6.10 7.20
C ASN A 260 -25.26 5.31 7.24
N LEU A 261 -24.16 5.98 6.93
CA LEU A 261 -22.83 5.35 6.92
C LEU A 261 -22.46 4.73 8.27
N ASN A 262 -22.72 5.40 9.39
CA ASN A 262 -22.41 4.83 10.71
C ASN A 262 -23.15 3.50 10.94
N ALA A 263 -24.43 3.42 10.58
CA ALA A 263 -25.22 2.20 10.71
C ALA A 263 -24.81 1.09 9.71
N ILE A 264 -24.37 1.47 8.50
CA ILE A 264 -23.88 0.53 7.48
C ILE A 264 -22.55 -0.10 7.91
N PHE A 265 -21.64 0.69 8.48
CA PHE A 265 -20.31 0.23 8.84
C PHE A 265 -20.23 -0.41 10.22
N ALA A 266 -21.14 -0.11 11.15
CA ALA A 266 -21.17 -0.69 12.50
C ALA A 266 -20.97 -2.23 12.58
N PRO A 267 -21.56 -3.08 11.70
CA PRO A 267 -21.34 -4.53 11.73
C PRO A 267 -20.06 -4.99 10.99
N CYS A 268 -19.32 -4.10 10.33
CA CYS A 268 -18.12 -4.44 9.59
C CYS A 268 -16.91 -4.61 10.52
N PRO A 269 -15.85 -5.33 10.10
CA PRO A 269 -14.63 -5.48 10.90
C PRO A 269 -13.98 -4.15 11.29
N ASN A 270 -14.11 -3.13 10.43
CA ASN A 270 -13.81 -1.75 10.78
C ASN A 270 -15.14 -0.97 10.89
N PRO A 271 -15.58 -0.63 12.12
CA PRO A 271 -16.88 -0.01 12.34
C PRO A 271 -16.91 1.47 11.96
N VAL A 272 -15.75 2.10 11.77
CA VAL A 272 -15.65 3.52 11.40
C VAL A 272 -15.51 3.62 9.87
N PRO A 273 -16.43 4.31 9.17
CA PRO A 273 -16.30 4.53 7.74
C PRO A 273 -15.00 5.27 7.39
N PRO A 274 -14.29 4.89 6.31
CA PRO A 274 -13.15 5.67 5.83
C PRO A 274 -13.58 7.06 5.34
N ALA A 275 -12.66 8.02 5.37
CA ALA A 275 -12.90 9.35 4.79
C ALA A 275 -13.31 9.24 3.30
N GLY A 276 -14.25 10.08 2.87
CA GLY A 276 -14.79 10.05 1.50
C GLY A 276 -15.75 8.88 1.22
N ALA A 277 -16.08 8.05 2.21
CA ALA A 277 -17.16 7.07 2.07
C ALA A 277 -18.47 7.78 1.69
N GLY A 278 -19.15 7.22 0.69
CA GLY A 278 -20.39 7.80 0.14
C GLY A 278 -20.21 8.80 -1.00
N GLU A 279 -18.98 9.16 -1.38
CA GLU A 279 -18.70 10.09 -2.48
C GLU A 279 -18.30 9.40 -3.79
N CYS A 280 -18.26 8.06 -3.81
CA CYS A 280 -17.93 7.28 -5.00
C CYS A 280 -19.10 7.31 -6.02
N ALA A 281 -18.80 7.08 -7.30
CA ALA A 281 -19.80 7.17 -8.36
C ALA A 281 -20.90 6.12 -8.19
N ALA A 282 -20.56 4.85 -7.97
CA ALA A 282 -21.52 3.75 -7.84
C ALA A 282 -22.62 3.96 -6.77
N PRO A 283 -22.31 4.32 -5.50
CA PRO A 283 -23.34 4.63 -4.51
C PRO A 283 -24.24 5.80 -4.89
N LYS A 284 -23.70 6.87 -5.52
CA LYS A 284 -24.50 8.03 -5.96
C LYS A 284 -25.52 7.63 -7.03
N LEU A 285 -25.07 6.87 -8.02
CA LEU A 285 -25.90 6.36 -9.11
C LEU A 285 -27.07 5.50 -8.60
N LEU A 286 -26.78 4.52 -7.74
CA LEU A 286 -27.81 3.64 -7.18
C LEU A 286 -28.76 4.39 -6.25
N HIS A 287 -28.25 5.34 -5.47
CA HIS A 287 -29.08 6.14 -4.57
C HIS A 287 -30.10 6.96 -5.36
N TYR A 288 -29.64 7.65 -6.40
CA TYR A 288 -30.50 8.40 -7.31
C TYR A 288 -31.50 7.48 -8.01
N ALA A 289 -31.06 6.33 -8.53
CA ALA A 289 -31.94 5.37 -9.19
C ALA A 289 -33.08 4.91 -8.27
N PHE A 290 -32.79 4.51 -7.03
CA PHE A 290 -33.82 4.10 -6.09
C PHE A 290 -34.73 5.25 -5.65
N GLN A 291 -34.18 6.45 -5.44
CA GLN A 291 -34.97 7.64 -5.10
C GLN A 291 -35.98 8.00 -6.21
N HIS A 292 -35.61 7.79 -7.47
CA HIS A 292 -36.43 8.08 -8.65
C HIS A 292 -37.15 6.85 -9.23
N GLN A 293 -37.17 5.72 -8.49
CA GLN A 293 -37.83 4.47 -8.89
C GLN A 293 -37.37 3.93 -10.26
N LEU A 294 -36.12 4.21 -10.63
CA LEU A 294 -35.47 3.65 -11.81
C LEU A 294 -34.99 2.23 -11.49
N THR A 295 -35.09 1.31 -12.45
CA THR A 295 -34.64 -0.08 -12.29
C THR A 295 -33.19 -0.21 -12.73
N PRO A 296 -32.23 -0.49 -11.83
CA PRO A 296 -30.83 -0.69 -12.19
C PRO A 296 -30.60 -1.99 -12.97
N ILE A 297 -29.79 -1.93 -14.03
CA ILE A 297 -29.50 -3.06 -14.94
C ILE A 297 -28.02 -3.44 -14.90
N ALA A 298 -27.12 -2.51 -15.16
CA ALA A 298 -25.68 -2.76 -15.22
C ALA A 298 -24.87 -1.53 -14.80
N LEU A 299 -23.77 -1.74 -14.10
CA LEU A 299 -22.88 -0.69 -13.59
C LEU A 299 -21.52 -0.78 -14.28
N ALA A 300 -20.93 0.37 -14.62
CA ALA A 300 -19.54 0.49 -15.00
C ALA A 300 -18.90 1.71 -14.31
N GLU A 301 -17.68 1.56 -13.80
CA GLU A 301 -16.84 2.65 -13.32
C GLU A 301 -15.52 2.65 -14.10
N PHE A 302 -15.05 3.82 -14.51
CA PHE A 302 -13.81 3.98 -15.26
C PHE A 302 -13.02 5.20 -14.82
N TRP A 303 -11.71 5.12 -14.98
CA TRP A 303 -10.82 6.26 -14.73
C TRP A 303 -10.67 7.13 -15.97
N TRP A 304 -10.68 8.45 -15.79
CA TRP A 304 -10.53 9.41 -16.87
C TRP A 304 -9.45 10.44 -16.50
N GLY A 305 -8.31 10.38 -17.20
CA GLY A 305 -7.19 11.32 -17.04
C GLY A 305 -5.91 10.65 -16.57
N SER A 306 -4.96 11.47 -16.13
CA SER A 306 -3.66 11.06 -15.58
C SER A 306 -3.82 10.19 -14.34
N SER A 307 -2.88 9.26 -14.15
CA SER A 307 -2.79 8.48 -12.92
C SER A 307 -2.36 9.38 -11.76
N PRO A 308 -2.94 9.25 -10.55
CA PRO A 308 -2.37 9.90 -9.38
C PRO A 308 -0.99 9.29 -9.06
N LYS A 309 -0.09 10.05 -8.43
CA LYS A 309 1.25 9.55 -8.05
C LYS A 309 1.21 8.35 -7.09
N SER A 310 0.12 8.22 -6.33
CA SER A 310 -0.03 7.20 -5.29
C SER A 310 -0.60 5.87 -5.79
N GLU A 311 -1.17 5.81 -7.00
CA GLU A 311 -1.83 4.61 -7.53
C GLU A 311 -1.52 4.44 -9.02
N ILE A 312 -1.78 3.25 -9.58
CA ILE A 312 -1.65 3.00 -11.02
C ILE A 312 -3.06 2.93 -11.60
N ARG A 313 -3.51 4.05 -12.15
CA ARG A 313 -4.77 4.21 -12.90
C ARG A 313 -4.45 4.48 -14.37
N GLN A 314 -5.26 3.94 -15.26
CA GLN A 314 -5.11 4.11 -16.70
C GLN A 314 -6.32 4.84 -17.24
N HIS A 315 -6.08 5.85 -18.08
CA HIS A 315 -7.13 6.57 -18.77
C HIS A 315 -8.04 5.61 -19.56
N GLY A 316 -9.36 5.74 -19.39
CA GLY A 316 -10.39 4.93 -20.03
C GLY A 316 -10.56 3.52 -19.45
N LYS A 317 -9.67 3.07 -18.54
CA LYS A 317 -9.75 1.72 -17.97
C LYS A 317 -10.87 1.62 -16.95
N PHE A 318 -11.56 0.49 -16.96
CA PHE A 318 -12.62 0.16 -16.01
C PHE A 318 -12.08 -0.42 -14.71
N TYR A 319 -12.74 -0.09 -13.61
CA TYR A 319 -12.37 -0.51 -12.26
C TYR A 319 -13.60 -1.00 -11.47
N PRO A 320 -13.43 -1.98 -10.58
CA PRO A 320 -14.50 -2.41 -9.70
C PRO A 320 -14.81 -1.34 -8.65
N ALA A 321 -16.00 -1.44 -8.06
CA ALA A 321 -16.36 -0.66 -6.90
C ALA A 321 -15.40 -0.96 -5.74
N CYS A 322 -15.03 0.09 -5.03
CA CYS A 322 -14.00 0.03 -4.00
C CYS A 322 -14.39 -0.86 -2.80
N GLN A 323 -13.46 -1.69 -2.30
CA GLN A 323 -13.77 -2.65 -1.24
C GLN A 323 -13.92 -2.01 0.14
N SER A 324 -13.10 -1.00 0.45
CA SER A 324 -13.08 -0.37 1.77
C SER A 324 -14.30 0.54 2.03
N LYS A 325 -14.72 1.33 1.03
CA LYS A 325 -15.80 2.33 1.17
C LYS A 325 -17.10 1.84 0.54
N CYS A 326 -17.04 1.29 -0.67
CA CYS A 326 -18.21 1.03 -1.50
C CYS A 326 -18.86 -0.31 -1.11
N GLN A 327 -18.08 -1.35 -0.79
CA GLN A 327 -18.60 -2.68 -0.50
C GLN A 327 -19.64 -2.73 0.63
N PRO A 328 -19.42 -2.12 1.82
CA PRO A 328 -20.45 -2.10 2.86
C PRO A 328 -21.72 -1.36 2.43
N ILE A 329 -21.55 -0.23 1.72
CA ILE A 329 -22.66 0.59 1.24
C ILE A 329 -23.49 -0.19 0.22
N LEU A 330 -22.84 -0.72 -0.81
CA LEU A 330 -23.48 -1.49 -1.87
C LEU A 330 -24.10 -2.79 -1.36
N ALA A 331 -23.54 -3.43 -0.31
CA ALA A 331 -24.16 -4.59 0.33
C ALA A 331 -25.55 -4.25 0.93
N HIS A 332 -25.72 -3.05 1.49
CA HIS A 332 -27.03 -2.55 1.91
C HIS A 332 -27.93 -2.23 0.70
N MET A 333 -27.40 -1.47 -0.27
CA MET A 333 -28.17 -0.96 -1.41
C MET A 333 -28.69 -2.07 -2.33
N LEU A 334 -27.90 -3.12 -2.54
CA LEU A 334 -28.21 -4.26 -3.42
C LEU A 334 -28.94 -5.40 -2.69
N LYS A 335 -29.26 -5.23 -1.39
CA LYS A 335 -29.96 -6.25 -0.60
C LYS A 335 -31.26 -6.68 -1.30
N GLY A 336 -31.39 -7.97 -1.58
CA GLY A 336 -32.55 -8.57 -2.24
C GLY A 336 -32.57 -8.42 -3.76
N MET A 337 -31.57 -7.81 -4.40
CA MET A 337 -31.42 -7.85 -5.86
C MET A 337 -30.76 -9.17 -6.29
N PRO A 338 -31.21 -9.79 -7.40
CA PRO A 338 -30.48 -10.90 -8.00
C PRO A 338 -29.17 -10.36 -8.56
N LEU A 339 -28.04 -10.89 -8.10
CA LEU A 339 -26.70 -10.52 -8.55
C LEU A 339 -26.10 -11.66 -9.37
N GLU A 340 -25.28 -11.32 -10.37
CA GLU A 340 -24.38 -12.27 -11.02
C GLU A 340 -23.45 -12.94 -9.99
N ASP A 341 -23.01 -14.15 -10.32
CA ASP A 341 -22.14 -14.92 -9.42
C ASP A 341 -20.79 -14.23 -9.28
N ASN A 342 -20.19 -14.33 -8.10
CA ASN A 342 -18.88 -13.76 -7.85
C ASN A 342 -17.81 -14.54 -8.63
N PRO A 343 -17.19 -13.97 -9.66
CA PRO A 343 -16.19 -14.68 -10.47
C PRO A 343 -14.96 -15.09 -9.67
N LEU A 344 -14.69 -14.43 -8.53
CA LEU A 344 -13.57 -14.77 -7.63
C LEU A 344 -13.75 -16.09 -6.88
N LEU A 345 -14.91 -16.75 -7.02
CA LEU A 345 -15.17 -18.08 -6.45
C LEU A 345 -14.87 -19.21 -7.43
N VAL A 346 -14.66 -18.90 -8.71
CA VAL A 346 -14.32 -19.90 -9.74
C VAL A 346 -12.87 -20.31 -9.59
N ASN A 347 -12.58 -21.60 -9.53
CA ASN A 347 -11.21 -22.12 -9.44
C ASN A 347 -10.58 -22.23 -10.84
N PRO A 348 -9.66 -21.32 -11.25
CA PRO A 348 -9.09 -21.33 -12.60
C PRO A 348 -8.09 -22.47 -12.82
N ALA A 349 -7.76 -23.24 -11.78
CA ALA A 349 -6.80 -24.33 -11.85
C ALA A 349 -7.42 -25.72 -11.98
N GLU A 350 -8.74 -25.81 -11.98
CA GLU A 350 -9.44 -27.07 -12.20
C GLU A 350 -8.95 -27.74 -13.50
N GLY A 351 -8.57 -29.03 -13.41
CA GLY A 351 -8.02 -29.80 -14.52
C GLY A 351 -6.54 -29.56 -14.88
N LYS A 352 -5.87 -28.53 -14.33
CA LYS A 352 -4.42 -28.31 -14.59
C LYS A 352 -3.58 -29.39 -13.92
N GLN A 353 -2.35 -29.60 -14.40
CA GLN A 353 -1.35 -30.49 -13.78
C GLN A 353 -0.14 -29.69 -13.31
N ILE A 354 0.58 -30.21 -12.30
CA ILE A 354 1.83 -29.63 -11.81
C ILE A 354 2.99 -30.43 -12.38
N GLU A 355 3.86 -29.78 -13.15
CA GLU A 355 5.09 -30.39 -13.62
C GLU A 355 6.16 -30.33 -12.52
N ILE A 356 6.71 -31.49 -12.15
CA ILE A 356 7.85 -31.60 -11.23
C ILE A 356 9.14 -31.56 -12.05
N ILE A 357 9.96 -30.54 -11.81
CA ILE A 357 11.25 -30.34 -12.50
C ILE A 357 12.36 -31.10 -11.79
N TYR A 358 12.30 -31.17 -10.46
CA TYR A 358 13.26 -31.90 -9.64
C TYR A 358 12.63 -32.33 -8.33
N GLN A 359 13.05 -33.50 -7.84
CA GLN A 359 12.62 -34.02 -6.56
C GLN A 359 13.69 -34.94 -5.97
N ASP A 360 13.92 -34.81 -4.66
CA ASP A 360 14.68 -35.76 -3.86
C ASP A 360 14.05 -35.93 -2.46
N GLU A 361 14.80 -36.45 -1.50
CA GLU A 361 14.36 -36.63 -0.10
C GLU A 361 14.12 -35.31 0.64
N ALA A 362 14.75 -34.21 0.22
CA ALA A 362 14.81 -32.95 0.94
C ALA A 362 13.93 -31.86 0.32
N ILE A 363 13.77 -31.83 -1.00
CA ILE A 363 13.11 -30.76 -1.74
C ILE A 363 12.28 -31.27 -2.93
N VAL A 364 11.34 -30.44 -3.37
CA VAL A 364 10.68 -30.54 -4.66
C VAL A 364 10.66 -29.18 -5.36
N VAL A 365 11.04 -29.16 -6.63
CA VAL A 365 10.99 -27.98 -7.51
C VAL A 365 9.97 -28.26 -8.59
N ILE A 366 9.01 -27.36 -8.73
CA ILE A 366 7.91 -27.46 -9.70
C ILE A 366 7.95 -26.31 -10.70
N ASN A 367 7.38 -26.54 -11.87
CA ASN A 367 6.97 -25.49 -12.79
C ASN A 367 5.48 -25.23 -12.57
N LYS A 368 5.16 -24.15 -11.83
CA LYS A 368 3.78 -23.78 -11.53
C LYS A 368 3.14 -23.17 -12.79
N PRO A 369 1.99 -23.69 -13.27
CA PRO A 369 1.27 -23.05 -14.37
C PRO A 369 0.74 -21.65 -13.97
N ALA A 370 0.46 -20.82 -14.97
CA ALA A 370 -0.25 -19.56 -14.79
C ALA A 370 -1.70 -19.82 -14.33
N GLU A 371 -2.34 -18.82 -13.72
CA GLU A 371 -3.70 -18.91 -13.17
C GLU A 371 -3.84 -20.10 -12.19
N PHE A 372 -2.87 -20.22 -11.27
CA PHE A 372 -2.87 -21.23 -10.22
C PHE A 372 -2.23 -20.71 -8.93
N LEU A 373 -2.89 -20.91 -7.80
CA LEU A 373 -2.43 -20.43 -6.49
C LEU A 373 -1.20 -21.18 -6.01
N SER A 374 -0.20 -20.47 -5.48
CA SER A 374 0.94 -21.10 -4.80
C SER A 374 0.54 -21.73 -3.45
N VAL A 375 -0.37 -21.07 -2.74
CA VAL A 375 -0.89 -21.47 -1.42
C VAL A 375 -2.40 -21.23 -1.35
N PRO A 376 -3.15 -21.92 -0.47
CA PRO A 376 -4.60 -21.77 -0.37
C PRO A 376 -5.02 -20.32 -0.14
N GLY A 377 -6.00 -19.87 -0.93
CA GLY A 377 -6.64 -18.57 -0.78
C GLY A 377 -7.74 -18.57 0.30
N VAL A 378 -8.45 -17.44 0.41
CA VAL A 378 -9.58 -17.32 1.35
C VAL A 378 -10.73 -18.22 0.92
N ASN A 379 -11.11 -18.16 -0.35
CA ASN A 379 -12.24 -18.91 -0.92
C ASN A 379 -11.78 -20.17 -1.66
N ILE A 380 -10.81 -20.05 -2.57
CA ILE A 380 -10.28 -21.17 -3.35
C ILE A 380 -9.14 -21.82 -2.56
N LYS A 381 -9.27 -23.12 -2.25
CA LYS A 381 -8.26 -23.88 -1.50
C LYS A 381 -7.27 -24.64 -2.37
N ASP A 382 -7.67 -24.96 -3.59
CA ASP A 382 -6.81 -25.63 -4.56
C ASP A 382 -5.58 -24.76 -4.90
N SER A 383 -4.40 -25.33 -4.70
CA SER A 383 -3.11 -24.65 -4.81
C SER A 383 -1.97 -25.66 -5.04
N ALA A 384 -0.82 -25.16 -5.48
CA ALA A 384 0.39 -25.97 -5.61
C ALA A 384 0.74 -26.67 -4.28
N PHE A 385 0.64 -25.94 -3.16
CA PHE A 385 0.85 -26.51 -1.84
C PHE A 385 -0.10 -27.67 -1.52
N THR A 386 -1.42 -27.52 -1.72
CA THR A 386 -2.38 -28.57 -1.35
C THR A 386 -2.22 -29.82 -2.20
N ARG A 387 -2.00 -29.65 -3.51
CA ARG A 387 -1.77 -30.80 -4.40
C ARG A 387 -0.45 -31.51 -4.12
N LEU A 388 0.61 -30.77 -3.80
CA LEU A 388 1.87 -31.38 -3.36
C LEU A 388 1.73 -32.10 -2.01
N ALA A 389 0.92 -31.57 -1.09
CA ALA A 389 0.66 -32.25 0.19
C ALA A 389 -0.07 -33.58 -0.02
N GLU A 390 -1.00 -33.64 -0.97
CA GLU A 390 -1.67 -34.88 -1.39
C GLU A 390 -0.72 -35.85 -2.10
N GLN A 391 0.20 -35.35 -2.93
CA GLN A 391 1.18 -36.15 -3.66
C GLN A 391 2.31 -36.69 -2.75
N PHE A 392 2.65 -35.98 -1.68
CA PHE A 392 3.72 -36.34 -0.73
C PHE A 392 3.18 -36.54 0.70
N PRO A 393 2.28 -37.50 0.95
CA PRO A 393 1.61 -37.66 2.25
C PRO A 393 2.56 -38.15 3.37
N ASN A 394 3.68 -38.78 3.00
CA ASN A 394 4.60 -39.43 3.93
C ASN A 394 5.86 -38.60 4.26
N CYS A 395 5.95 -37.35 3.81
CA CYS A 395 7.06 -36.46 4.16
C CYS A 395 6.74 -35.65 5.43
N GLU A 396 7.75 -35.00 6.05
CA GLU A 396 7.48 -34.11 7.21
C GLU A 396 6.65 -32.88 6.82
N GLY A 397 6.55 -32.63 5.52
CA GLY A 397 5.55 -31.79 4.86
C GLY A 397 6.13 -31.26 3.56
N PRO A 398 5.33 -30.80 2.58
CA PRO A 398 5.79 -29.69 1.78
C PRO A 398 5.76 -28.43 2.66
N PHE A 399 6.90 -27.77 2.86
CA PHE A 399 6.99 -26.48 3.54
C PHE A 399 7.08 -25.37 2.51
N VAL A 400 6.21 -24.37 2.63
CA VAL A 400 6.20 -23.17 1.78
C VAL A 400 7.38 -22.28 2.14
N LEU A 401 8.25 -22.01 1.16
CA LEU A 401 9.43 -21.16 1.33
C LEU A 401 9.24 -19.78 0.70
N HIS A 402 8.59 -19.75 -0.45
CA HIS A 402 8.24 -18.56 -1.21
C HIS A 402 6.95 -18.79 -2.00
N ARG A 403 6.46 -17.76 -2.68
CA ARG A 403 5.22 -17.80 -3.46
C ARG A 403 5.38 -17.04 -4.76
N LEU A 404 4.71 -17.55 -5.79
CA LEU A 404 4.40 -16.82 -7.01
C LEU A 404 2.95 -16.30 -6.93
N ASP A 405 2.67 -15.18 -7.59
CA ASP A 405 1.30 -14.72 -7.77
C ASP A 405 0.50 -15.76 -8.58
N MET A 406 -0.84 -15.73 -8.46
CA MET A 406 -1.71 -16.70 -9.13
C MET A 406 -1.43 -16.76 -10.64
N SER A 407 -1.37 -15.60 -11.28
CA SER A 407 -1.15 -15.44 -12.72
C SER A 407 0.29 -15.67 -13.17
N THR A 408 1.27 -15.58 -12.26
CA THR A 408 2.69 -15.79 -12.60
C THR A 408 3.00 -17.27 -12.72
N SER A 409 3.64 -17.70 -13.80
CA SER A 409 4.10 -19.09 -13.99
C SER A 409 5.58 -19.27 -13.61
N GLY A 410 6.04 -20.52 -13.56
CA GLY A 410 7.47 -20.86 -13.46
C GLY A 410 7.89 -21.52 -12.15
N LEU A 411 9.19 -21.45 -11.88
CA LEU A 411 9.86 -22.24 -10.86
C LEU A 411 9.44 -21.87 -9.43
N LEU A 412 8.98 -22.87 -8.69
CA LEU A 412 8.65 -22.78 -7.27
C LEU A 412 9.27 -23.96 -6.52
N VAL A 413 9.82 -23.72 -5.32
CA VAL A 413 10.51 -24.74 -4.52
C VAL A 413 9.81 -24.90 -3.17
N PHE A 414 9.62 -26.15 -2.77
CA PHE A 414 9.15 -26.55 -1.45
C PHE A 414 10.22 -27.43 -0.79
N ALA A 415 10.34 -27.33 0.53
CA ALA A 415 11.12 -28.28 1.31
C ALA A 415 10.21 -29.46 1.70
N LEU A 416 10.73 -30.69 1.64
CA LEU A 416 10.01 -31.90 2.06
C LEU A 416 10.32 -32.32 3.51
N THR A 417 11.31 -31.66 4.14
CA THR A 417 11.74 -31.91 5.52
C THR A 417 11.92 -30.61 6.30
N ARG A 418 11.79 -30.66 7.64
CA ARG A 418 12.02 -29.51 8.53
C ARG A 418 13.47 -28.99 8.44
N ARG A 419 14.44 -29.90 8.29
CA ARG A 419 15.86 -29.53 8.08
C ARG A 419 16.04 -28.74 6.79
N ALA A 420 15.43 -29.21 5.69
CA ALA A 420 15.46 -28.49 4.42
C ALA A 420 14.78 -27.13 4.52
N ASN A 421 13.62 -27.07 5.19
CA ASN A 421 12.90 -25.82 5.43
C ASN A 421 13.77 -24.78 6.15
N LYS A 422 14.39 -25.15 7.28
CA LYS A 422 15.25 -24.25 8.05
C LYS A 422 16.44 -23.73 7.23
N SER A 423 17.06 -24.59 6.43
CA SER A 423 18.19 -24.21 5.56
C SER A 423 17.76 -23.24 4.46
N LEU A 424 16.70 -23.55 3.72
CA LEU A 424 16.24 -22.71 2.61
C LEU A 424 15.63 -21.40 3.09
N GLN A 425 14.87 -21.39 4.18
CA GLN A 425 14.40 -20.14 4.79
C GLN A 425 15.56 -19.22 5.15
N LYS A 426 16.65 -19.76 5.72
CA LYS A 426 17.86 -18.97 5.99
C LYS A 426 18.39 -18.37 4.69
N GLN A 427 18.53 -19.15 3.62
CA GLN A 427 19.01 -18.67 2.33
C GLN A 427 18.12 -17.56 1.73
N PHE A 428 16.79 -17.66 1.85
CA PHE A 428 15.86 -16.60 1.45
C PHE A 428 16.07 -15.33 2.29
N ILE A 429 16.14 -15.45 3.61
CA ILE A 429 16.31 -14.31 4.54
C ILE A 429 17.66 -13.61 4.30
N THR A 430 18.73 -14.37 4.09
CA THR A 430 20.08 -13.85 3.83
C THR A 430 20.31 -13.52 2.35
N ARG A 431 19.27 -13.60 1.50
CA ARG A 431 19.31 -13.26 0.06
C ARG A 431 20.40 -14.00 -0.73
N GLN A 432 20.64 -15.26 -0.40
CA GLN A 432 21.59 -16.15 -1.10
C GLN A 432 20.96 -16.88 -2.30
N ILE A 433 19.66 -16.70 -2.51
CA ILE A 433 18.90 -17.33 -3.59
C ILE A 433 18.83 -16.37 -4.77
N ASP A 434 19.31 -16.84 -5.92
CA ASP A 434 19.26 -16.12 -7.18
C ASP A 434 17.92 -16.43 -7.86
N LYS A 435 17.14 -15.39 -8.16
CA LYS A 435 15.88 -15.49 -8.88
C LYS A 435 15.97 -14.61 -10.12
N GLN A 436 15.64 -15.19 -11.27
CA GLN A 436 15.50 -14.45 -12.52
C GLN A 436 14.13 -14.77 -13.10
N TYR A 437 13.42 -13.70 -13.44
CA TYR A 437 12.16 -13.74 -14.15
C TYR A 437 12.36 -13.20 -15.55
N VAL A 438 11.53 -13.66 -16.48
CA VAL A 438 11.37 -13.01 -17.79
C VAL A 438 9.98 -12.40 -17.86
N ALA A 439 9.88 -11.20 -18.43
CA ALA A 439 8.62 -10.52 -18.67
C ALA A 439 8.58 -9.88 -20.05
N LEU A 440 7.38 -9.77 -20.63
CA LEU A 440 7.12 -9.00 -21.84
C LEU A 440 6.36 -7.73 -21.47
N LEU A 441 6.94 -6.56 -21.72
CA LEU A 441 6.36 -5.25 -21.40
C LEU A 441 5.62 -4.69 -22.60
N SER A 442 4.55 -3.92 -22.36
CA SER A 442 3.68 -3.39 -23.41
C SER A 442 4.26 -2.24 -24.25
N GLY A 443 5.50 -1.83 -23.99
CA GLY A 443 6.17 -0.73 -24.70
C GLY A 443 7.66 -0.95 -24.85
N GLU A 444 8.33 0.02 -25.48
CA GLU A 444 9.75 -0.01 -25.81
C GLU A 444 10.59 0.73 -24.76
N LEU A 445 11.54 0.03 -24.13
CA LEU A 445 12.49 0.64 -23.20
C LEU A 445 13.67 1.25 -23.94
N GLU A 446 13.97 2.51 -23.63
CA GLU A 446 15.14 3.21 -24.16
C GLU A 446 16.43 2.64 -23.58
N GLN A 447 16.48 2.43 -22.26
CA GLN A 447 17.67 1.93 -21.58
C GLN A 447 17.82 0.40 -21.72
N ASP A 448 19.05 -0.09 -21.58
CA ASP A 448 19.35 -1.53 -21.67
C ASP A 448 19.32 -2.25 -20.33
N SER A 449 19.46 -1.52 -19.22
CA SER A 449 19.40 -2.07 -17.86
C SER A 449 19.19 -0.98 -16.82
N GLY A 450 18.85 -1.38 -15.59
CA GLY A 450 18.76 -0.45 -14.47
C GLY A 450 18.28 -1.10 -13.17
N ASP A 451 18.10 -0.26 -12.16
CA ASP A 451 17.61 -0.63 -10.83
C ASP A 451 16.37 0.19 -10.46
N ILE A 452 15.38 -0.46 -9.86
CA ILE A 452 14.12 0.16 -9.42
C ILE A 452 14.01 0.01 -7.92
N THR A 453 13.89 1.13 -7.20
CA THR A 453 13.67 1.17 -5.75
C THR A 453 12.43 1.97 -5.42
N LEU A 454 11.28 1.30 -5.39
CA LEU A 454 9.98 1.91 -5.05
C LEU A 454 9.36 1.15 -3.86
N PRO A 455 9.02 1.82 -2.75
CA PRO A 455 8.41 1.18 -1.58
C PRO A 455 6.96 0.81 -1.88
N LEU A 456 6.56 -0.42 -1.51
CA LEU A 456 5.26 -0.99 -1.87
C LEU A 456 4.37 -1.25 -0.65
N ALA A 457 3.08 -0.94 -0.79
CA ALA A 457 2.03 -1.23 0.19
C ALA A 457 0.80 -1.84 -0.50
N ALA A 458 -0.03 -2.55 0.26
CA ALA A 458 -1.31 -3.01 -0.26
C ALA A 458 -2.25 -1.83 -0.51
N ASP A 459 -2.96 -1.85 -1.63
CA ASP A 459 -4.06 -0.93 -1.86
C ASP A 459 -5.31 -1.48 -1.16
N LEU A 460 -5.75 -0.80 -0.11
CA LEU A 460 -6.91 -1.24 0.68
C LEU A 460 -8.24 -0.98 -0.04
N ASP A 461 -8.26 -0.05 -1.00
CA ASP A 461 -9.46 0.33 -1.72
C ASP A 461 -9.68 -0.57 -2.96
N ASP A 462 -8.61 -1.15 -3.49
CA ASP A 462 -8.58 -1.95 -4.73
C ASP A 462 -7.75 -3.24 -4.56
N ARG A 463 -8.09 -4.06 -3.54
CA ARG A 463 -7.41 -5.36 -3.36
C ARG A 463 -7.76 -6.32 -4.50
N PRO A 464 -6.79 -7.12 -4.99
CA PRO A 464 -5.48 -7.42 -4.40
C PRO A 464 -4.33 -6.50 -4.84
N ARG A 465 -4.61 -5.36 -5.49
CA ARG A 465 -3.55 -4.46 -5.96
C ARG A 465 -2.67 -3.97 -4.82
N GLN A 466 -1.47 -3.64 -5.23
CA GLN A 466 -0.41 -3.00 -4.46
C GLN A 466 -0.13 -1.65 -5.11
N LYS A 467 0.36 -0.70 -4.33
CA LYS A 467 0.67 0.65 -4.77
C LYS A 467 2.02 1.11 -4.24
N VAL A 468 2.59 2.11 -4.90
CA VAL A 468 3.79 2.80 -4.40
C VAL A 468 3.37 3.72 -3.26
N CYS A 469 4.04 3.61 -2.12
CA CYS A 469 3.73 4.42 -0.94
C CYS A 469 4.98 4.69 -0.12
N PHE A 470 5.40 5.95 -0.08
CA PHE A 470 6.61 6.35 0.66
C PHE A 470 6.41 6.45 2.17
N GLU A 471 5.15 6.58 2.63
CA GLU A 471 4.85 6.72 4.07
C GLU A 471 4.86 5.38 4.81
N ILE A 472 4.17 4.37 4.27
CA ILE A 472 3.99 3.05 4.93
C ILE A 472 4.49 1.87 4.09
N GLY A 473 4.96 2.12 2.86
CA GLY A 473 5.41 1.08 1.97
C GLY A 473 6.70 0.43 2.43
N LYS A 474 6.78 -0.88 2.23
CA LYS A 474 8.00 -1.65 2.51
C LYS A 474 8.95 -1.47 1.33
N SER A 475 10.21 -1.17 1.60
CA SER A 475 11.25 -1.10 0.58
C SER A 475 11.25 -2.34 -0.31
N ALA A 476 11.28 -2.11 -1.62
CA ALA A 476 11.30 -3.11 -2.67
C ALA A 476 12.33 -2.72 -3.75
N GLN A 477 13.16 -3.69 -4.15
CA GLN A 477 14.29 -3.49 -5.06
C GLN A 477 14.31 -4.56 -6.15
N THR A 478 14.40 -4.13 -7.40
CA THR A 478 14.45 -4.98 -8.59
C THR A 478 15.53 -4.44 -9.54
N ARG A 479 16.48 -5.29 -9.92
CA ARG A 479 17.36 -5.03 -11.07
C ARG A 479 16.71 -5.58 -12.33
N TRP A 480 16.91 -4.94 -13.47
CA TRP A 480 16.37 -5.39 -14.75
C TRP A 480 17.37 -5.23 -15.90
N GLU A 481 17.22 -6.06 -16.93
CA GLU A 481 18.04 -6.04 -18.14
C GLU A 481 17.14 -6.30 -19.35
N LYS A 482 17.26 -5.45 -20.38
CA LYS A 482 16.58 -5.61 -21.67
C LYS A 482 17.19 -6.79 -22.43
N VAL A 483 16.33 -7.66 -22.94
CA VAL A 483 16.71 -8.82 -23.75
C VAL A 483 16.54 -8.51 -25.22
N ALA A 484 15.34 -8.06 -25.60
CA ALA A 484 15.00 -7.76 -27.00
C ALA A 484 13.80 -6.81 -27.06
N ILE A 485 13.63 -6.14 -28.21
CA ILE A 485 12.41 -5.45 -28.60
C ILE A 485 11.75 -6.25 -29.72
N GLU A 486 10.50 -6.62 -29.53
CA GLU A 486 9.70 -7.48 -30.41
C GLU A 486 8.33 -6.81 -30.63
N GLN A 487 8.05 -6.32 -31.84
CA GLN A 487 6.74 -5.77 -32.22
C GLN A 487 6.21 -4.65 -31.28
N GLY A 488 7.05 -3.66 -30.94
CA GLY A 488 6.62 -2.58 -30.03
C GLY A 488 6.63 -2.93 -28.54
N LYS A 489 7.12 -4.13 -28.18
CA LYS A 489 7.15 -4.65 -26.81
C LYS A 489 8.58 -4.97 -26.41
N THR A 490 8.89 -4.84 -25.12
CA THR A 490 10.23 -5.14 -24.61
C THR A 490 10.23 -6.42 -23.79
N ARG A 491 11.07 -7.38 -24.16
CA ARG A 491 11.37 -8.54 -23.32
C ARG A 491 12.47 -8.16 -22.33
N VAL A 492 12.24 -8.40 -21.05
CA VAL A 492 13.18 -8.05 -19.98
C VAL A 492 13.43 -9.23 -19.05
N ASN A 493 14.67 -9.35 -18.59
CA ASN A 493 15.01 -10.12 -17.41
C ASN A 493 14.84 -9.24 -16.16
N LEU A 494 14.25 -9.81 -15.11
CA LEU A 494 14.00 -9.15 -13.83
C LEU A 494 14.61 -9.96 -12.70
N TYR A 495 15.40 -9.30 -11.86
CA TYR A 495 16.13 -9.87 -10.74
C TYR A 495 15.65 -9.23 -9.43
N PRO A 496 14.58 -9.76 -8.79
CA PRO A 496 14.04 -9.18 -7.57
C PRO A 496 14.93 -9.47 -6.35
N HIS A 497 15.60 -8.45 -5.83
CA HIS A 497 16.40 -8.52 -4.60
C HIS A 497 15.52 -8.69 -3.35
N THR A 498 14.34 -8.09 -3.36
CA THR A 498 13.28 -8.31 -2.37
C THR A 498 12.18 -9.22 -2.93
N GLY A 499 11.16 -9.55 -2.13
CA GLY A 499 10.03 -10.37 -2.56
C GLY A 499 8.71 -9.81 -2.02
N ARG A 500 8.33 -8.61 -2.46
CA ARG A 500 7.03 -8.02 -2.09
C ARG A 500 5.94 -8.50 -3.05
N THR A 501 4.69 -8.57 -2.57
CA THR A 501 3.53 -8.92 -3.39
C THR A 501 3.49 -8.01 -4.62
N HIS A 502 3.26 -8.57 -5.81
CA HIS A 502 3.19 -7.86 -7.10
C HIS A 502 4.40 -6.94 -7.41
N GLN A 503 5.56 -7.15 -6.77
CA GLN A 503 6.70 -6.22 -6.87
C GLN A 503 7.09 -5.94 -8.33
N LEU A 504 7.32 -7.01 -9.10
CA LEU A 504 7.72 -6.91 -10.50
C LEU A 504 6.65 -6.23 -11.34
N ARG A 505 5.38 -6.57 -11.13
CA ARG A 505 4.23 -6.01 -11.84
C ARG A 505 4.12 -4.50 -11.63
N VAL A 506 4.20 -4.05 -10.37
CA VAL A 506 4.17 -2.62 -10.02
C VAL A 506 5.40 -1.89 -10.54
N HIS A 507 6.60 -2.44 -10.35
CA HIS A 507 7.84 -1.83 -10.83
C HIS A 507 7.87 -1.67 -12.34
N CYS A 508 7.30 -2.62 -13.10
CA CYS A 508 7.17 -2.47 -14.54
C CYS A 508 6.15 -1.37 -14.91
N ALA A 509 4.96 -1.41 -14.32
CA ALA A 509 3.86 -0.52 -14.71
C ALA A 509 3.98 0.93 -14.20
N HIS A 510 4.65 1.17 -13.07
CA HIS A 510 4.71 2.49 -12.46
C HIS A 510 5.57 3.46 -13.30
N PRO A 511 5.16 4.75 -13.45
CA PRO A 511 5.92 5.74 -14.22
C PRO A 511 7.33 5.97 -13.67
N ASP A 512 7.52 6.02 -12.35
CA ASP A 512 8.86 6.09 -11.72
C ASP A 512 9.62 4.75 -11.73
N GLY A 513 9.06 3.72 -12.37
CA GLY A 513 9.66 2.40 -12.59
C GLY A 513 10.09 2.25 -14.04
N LEU A 514 9.49 1.29 -14.76
CA LEU A 514 9.70 1.14 -16.21
C LEU A 514 8.65 1.86 -17.06
N GLY A 515 7.56 2.34 -16.47
CA GLY A 515 6.46 3.01 -17.17
C GLY A 515 5.63 2.14 -18.11
N PHE A 516 5.97 0.86 -18.27
CA PHE A 516 5.28 -0.07 -19.17
C PHE A 516 4.81 -1.32 -18.43
N PRO A 517 3.49 -1.54 -18.32
CA PRO A 517 2.97 -2.72 -17.68
C PRO A 517 3.35 -4.01 -18.42
N ILE A 518 3.36 -5.11 -17.67
CA ILE A 518 3.55 -6.45 -18.24
C ILE A 518 2.33 -6.78 -19.13
N VAL A 519 2.57 -7.36 -20.29
CA VAL A 519 1.53 -7.80 -21.23
C VAL A 519 0.62 -8.83 -20.54
N GLY A 520 -0.68 -8.60 -20.64
CA GLY A 520 -1.70 -9.43 -20.00
C GLY A 520 -1.83 -9.25 -18.49
N ASP A 521 -1.20 -8.22 -17.92
CA ASP A 521 -1.44 -7.83 -16.53
C ASP A 521 -2.83 -7.18 -16.39
N ASP A 522 -3.80 -7.98 -15.93
CA ASP A 522 -5.18 -7.61 -15.68
C ASP A 522 -5.31 -6.45 -14.66
N LEU A 523 -4.43 -6.43 -13.66
CA LEU A 523 -4.38 -5.38 -12.66
C LEU A 523 -3.72 -4.14 -13.26
N TYR A 524 -2.42 -4.15 -13.49
CA TYR A 524 -1.63 -2.95 -13.75
C TYR A 524 -1.52 -2.57 -15.22
N GLY A 525 -1.95 -3.45 -16.14
CA GLY A 525 -1.87 -3.30 -17.58
C GLY A 525 -3.21 -3.49 -18.26
N GLN A 526 -3.22 -4.17 -19.40
CA GLN A 526 -4.44 -4.60 -20.07
C GLN A 526 -4.50 -6.13 -20.02
N ALA A 527 -5.66 -6.66 -19.65
CA ALA A 527 -5.87 -8.11 -19.64
C ALA A 527 -5.70 -8.68 -21.05
N ALA A 528 -5.12 -9.88 -21.12
CA ALA A 528 -4.95 -10.67 -22.32
C ALA A 528 -5.14 -12.15 -21.95
N GLU A 529 -4.71 -13.07 -22.80
CA GLU A 529 -4.80 -14.51 -22.54
C GLU A 529 -4.11 -14.93 -21.23
N ARG A 530 -2.97 -14.32 -20.89
CA ARG A 530 -2.23 -14.56 -19.66
C ARG A 530 -1.30 -13.42 -19.28
N LEU A 531 -0.89 -13.38 -18.02
CA LEU A 531 0.24 -12.57 -17.57
C LEU A 531 1.56 -13.11 -18.18
N CYS A 532 2.24 -12.27 -18.96
CA CYS A 532 3.55 -12.57 -19.54
C CYS A 532 4.68 -12.32 -18.54
N LEU A 533 4.63 -12.99 -17.38
CA LEU A 533 5.65 -12.99 -16.34
C LEU A 533 5.92 -14.44 -15.91
N HIS A 534 7.18 -14.86 -16.02
CA HIS A 534 7.59 -16.24 -15.73
C HIS A 534 8.83 -16.27 -14.85
N ALA A 535 8.79 -17.06 -13.77
CA ALA A 535 9.94 -17.37 -12.92
C ALA A 535 10.87 -18.36 -13.64
N GLN A 536 11.64 -17.85 -14.60
CA GLN A 536 12.43 -18.65 -15.53
C GLN A 536 13.58 -19.42 -14.86
N LYS A 537 14.30 -18.80 -13.92
CA LYS A 537 15.50 -19.40 -13.33
C LYS A 537 15.58 -19.20 -11.83
N LEU A 538 15.92 -20.27 -11.13
CA LEU A 538 16.04 -20.33 -9.68
C LEU A 538 17.32 -21.06 -9.29
N SER A 539 18.19 -20.41 -8.50
CA SER A 539 19.42 -21.04 -8.00
C SER A 539 19.57 -20.89 -6.49
N PHE A 540 19.95 -21.97 -5.82
CA PHE A 540 20.17 -22.02 -4.37
C PHE A 540 21.13 -23.15 -4.00
N SER A 541 21.63 -23.18 -2.76
CA SER A 541 22.46 -24.27 -2.28
C SER A 541 21.59 -25.39 -1.71
N HIS A 542 21.84 -26.64 -2.12
CA HIS A 542 21.05 -27.76 -1.64
C HIS A 542 21.11 -27.88 -0.11
N PRO A 543 20.00 -28.14 0.59
CA PRO A 543 19.96 -28.07 2.05
C PRO A 543 20.88 -29.03 2.80
N TYR A 544 21.22 -30.17 2.19
CA TYR A 544 21.96 -31.26 2.86
C TYR A 544 23.42 -31.32 2.45
N HIS A 545 23.71 -31.28 1.15
CA HIS A 545 25.08 -31.40 0.62
C HIS A 545 25.68 -30.06 0.19
N HIS A 546 24.94 -28.95 0.31
CA HIS A 546 25.43 -27.58 0.10
C HIS A 546 25.98 -27.27 -1.30
N GLN A 547 25.75 -28.14 -2.29
CA GLN A 547 26.12 -27.85 -3.67
C GLN A 547 25.12 -26.86 -4.27
N LYS A 548 25.62 -25.90 -5.07
CA LYS A 548 24.76 -24.95 -5.78
C LYS A 548 23.99 -25.69 -6.87
N MET A 549 22.67 -25.54 -6.86
CA MET A 549 21.76 -26.07 -7.86
C MET A 549 21.13 -24.91 -8.62
N THR A 550 20.91 -25.10 -9.92
CA THR A 550 20.26 -24.13 -10.80
C THR A 550 19.23 -24.86 -11.64
N PHE A 551 18.00 -24.37 -11.58
CA PHE A 551 16.89 -24.84 -12.40
C PHE A 551 16.49 -23.73 -13.36
N GLU A 552 16.16 -24.12 -14.59
CA GLU A 552 15.73 -23.19 -15.64
C GLU A 552 14.61 -23.83 -16.47
N VAL A 553 13.52 -23.09 -16.66
CA VAL A 553 12.40 -23.45 -17.51
C VAL A 553 12.10 -22.24 -18.40
N PRO A 554 12.16 -22.36 -19.73
CA PRO A 554 11.88 -21.24 -20.62
C PRO A 554 10.42 -20.80 -20.52
N ALA A 555 10.17 -19.49 -20.67
CA ALA A 555 8.82 -18.99 -20.81
C ALA A 555 8.17 -19.47 -22.11
N ASP A 556 6.84 -19.58 -22.07
CA ASP A 556 5.98 -20.02 -23.16
C ASP A 556 5.41 -18.85 -23.99
N PHE A 557 6.03 -17.66 -23.92
CA PHE A 557 5.64 -16.43 -24.61
C PHE A 557 6.85 -15.64 -25.12
#